data_AF-A0A2Z6B183-F1
#
_entry.id   AF-A0A2Z6B183-F1
#
_cell.length_a   1.000
_cell.length_b   1.000
_cell.length_c   1.000
_cell.angle_alpha   90.00
_cell.angle_beta   90.00
_cell.angle_gamma   90.00
#
_symmetry.space_group_name_H-M   'P 1'
#
loop_
_entity.id
_entity.type
_entity.pdbx_description
1 polymer ?
#
loop_
_entity_poly.entity_id
_entity_poly.type
_entity_poly.pdbx_seq_one_letter_code
_entity_poly.pdbx_strand_id
1 'polypeptide(L)'
;MVGSHIYTYIDIIRCFTRHRINAKDFANVYTIIYLRCSGKMKHEEYEALNNLYYYVEDYYDDPSMRDEGDPDETKLLKEAAETLHKLEKLL
;
A
#
# COMPACT_ATOMS: atom_id res chain seq x y z
N MET A 1 -6.31 -16.50 -18.90
CA MET A 1 -5.12 -15.70 -18.55
C MET A 1 -5.43 -14.99 -17.25
N VAL A 2 -4.76 -15.34 -16.15
CA VAL A 2 -4.91 -14.61 -14.88
C VAL A 2 -3.86 -13.50 -14.94
N GLY A 3 -4.30 -12.27 -15.22
CA GLY A 3 -3.43 -11.10 -15.36
C GLY A 3 -2.83 -10.70 -14.01
N SER A 4 -1.66 -10.06 -14.05
CA SER A 4 -1.06 -9.43 -12.88
C SER A 4 -2.06 -8.48 -12.23
N HIS A 5 -2.21 -8.55 -10.90
CA HIS A 5 -3.06 -7.65 -10.12
C HIS A 5 -2.41 -6.29 -9.87
N ILE A 6 -1.25 -6.02 -10.50
CA ILE A 6 -0.47 -4.81 -10.29
C ILE A 6 -1.28 -3.53 -10.50
N TYR A 7 -2.16 -3.49 -11.50
CA TYR A 7 -3.02 -2.33 -11.75
C TYR A 7 -4.01 -2.08 -10.62
N THR A 8 -4.50 -3.14 -9.95
CA THR A 8 -5.36 -3.01 -8.78
C THR A 8 -4.64 -2.34 -7.61
N TYR A 9 -3.36 -2.69 -7.39
CA TYR A 9 -2.54 -2.01 -6.38
C TYR A 9 -2.25 -0.55 -6.76
N ILE A 10 -1.87 -0.30 -8.02
CA ILE A 10 -1.60 1.06 -8.49
C ILE A 10 -2.82 1.96 -8.34
N ASP A 11 -4.01 1.46 -8.65
CA ASP A 11 -5.25 2.24 -8.55
C ASP A 11 -5.57 2.60 -7.09
N ILE A 12 -5.46 1.65 -6.15
CA ILE A 12 -5.73 1.96 -4.74
C ILE A 12 -4.69 2.91 -4.15
N ILE A 13 -3.41 2.73 -4.49
CA ILE A 13 -2.33 3.64 -4.06
C ILE A 13 -2.54 5.04 -4.66
N ARG A 14 -2.98 5.15 -5.93
CA ARG A 14 -3.32 6.44 -6.55
C ARG A 14 -4.50 7.11 -5.89
N CYS A 15 -5.53 6.35 -5.53
CA CYS A 15 -6.68 6.89 -4.80
C CYS A 15 -6.23 7.51 -3.47
N PHE A 16 -5.38 6.82 -2.71
CA PHE A 16 -4.88 7.31 -1.44
C PHE A 16 -3.95 8.53 -1.61
N THR A 17 -2.93 8.43 -2.48
CA THR A 17 -1.96 9.51 -2.72
C THR A 17 -2.56 10.77 -3.33
N ARG A 18 -3.76 10.67 -3.93
CA ARG A 18 -4.54 11.81 -4.42
C ARG A 18 -5.67 12.22 -3.47
N HIS A 19 -5.64 11.76 -2.22
CA HIS A 19 -6.62 12.07 -1.18
C HIS A 19 -8.07 11.76 -1.58
N ARG A 20 -8.29 10.73 -2.40
CA ARG A 20 -9.64 10.24 -2.77
C ARG A 20 -10.22 9.29 -1.72
N ILE A 21 -9.35 8.67 -0.93
CA ILE A 21 -9.68 7.85 0.23
C ILE A 21 -8.75 8.25 1.38
N ASN A 22 -9.19 8.05 2.63
CA ASN A 22 -8.37 8.29 3.82
C ASN A 22 -7.42 7.11 4.09
N ALA A 23 -6.49 7.27 5.03
CA ALA A 23 -5.52 6.24 5.40
C ALA A 23 -6.14 4.94 5.92
N LYS A 24 -7.22 5.03 6.71
CA LYS A 24 -7.95 3.85 7.23
C LYS A 24 -8.55 3.01 6.10
N ASP A 25 -9.25 3.65 5.17
CA ASP A 25 -9.87 2.99 4.02
C ASP A 25 -8.80 2.40 3.10
N PHE A 26 -7.71 3.13 2.88
CA PHE A 26 -6.55 2.64 2.15
C PHE A 26 -5.97 1.38 2.79
N ALA A 27 -5.64 1.42 4.09
CA ALA A 27 -5.06 0.30 4.82
C ALA A 27 -5.95 -0.95 4.74
N ASN A 28 -7.25 -0.80 4.99
CA ASN A 28 -8.21 -1.90 4.91
C ASN A 28 -8.26 -2.54 3.52
N VAL A 29 -8.40 -1.72 2.47
CA VAL A 29 -8.51 -2.23 1.09
C VAL A 29 -7.20 -2.84 0.64
N TYR A 30 -6.06 -2.20 0.96
CA TYR A 30 -4.74 -2.68 0.62
C TYR A 30 -4.48 -4.06 1.23
N THR A 31 -4.77 -4.25 2.52
CA THR A 31 -4.64 -5.54 3.21
C THR A 31 -5.49 -6.64 2.56
N ILE A 32 -6.74 -6.33 2.19
CA ILE A 32 -7.62 -7.29 1.51
C ILE A 32 -7.03 -7.71 0.17
N ILE A 33 -6.50 -6.77 -0.62
CA ILE A 33 -5.86 -7.08 -1.91
C ILE A 33 -4.60 -7.90 -1.66
N TYR A 34 -3.76 -7.51 -0.69
CA TYR A 34 -2.52 -8.20 -0.35
C TYR A 34 -2.73 -9.68 -0.01
N LEU A 35 -3.70 -9.98 0.85
CA LEU A 35 -4.01 -11.34 1.26
C LEU A 35 -4.62 -12.21 0.14
N ARG A 36 -5.22 -11.59 -0.89
CA ARG A 36 -5.92 -12.31 -1.98
C ARG A 36 -5.11 -12.42 -3.27
N CYS A 37 -4.22 -11.47 -3.52
CA CYS A 37 -3.65 -11.23 -4.86
C CYS A 37 -2.11 -11.27 -4.91
N SER A 38 -1.41 -11.49 -3.78
CA SER A 38 0.06 -11.47 -3.70
C SER A 38 0.78 -12.57 -4.50
N GLY A 39 0.08 -13.64 -4.92
CA GLY A 39 0.71 -14.85 -5.42
C GLY A 39 1.26 -14.86 -6.86
N LYS A 40 1.12 -13.78 -7.65
CA LYS A 40 1.52 -13.78 -9.09
C LYS A 40 2.01 -12.42 -9.61
N MET A 41 3.11 -11.92 -9.07
CA MET A 41 3.75 -10.66 -9.49
C MET A 41 5.24 -10.87 -9.80
N LYS A 42 5.86 -9.96 -10.56
CA LYS A 42 7.33 -9.97 -10.69
C LYS A 42 7.95 -9.72 -9.33
N HIS A 43 9.18 -10.18 -9.13
CA HIS A 43 9.86 -10.04 -7.84
C HIS A 43 9.97 -8.58 -7.40
N GLU A 44 10.35 -7.66 -8.30
CA GLU A 44 10.48 -6.23 -7.94
C GLU A 44 9.13 -5.57 -7.61
N GLU A 45 8.06 -5.98 -8.30
CA GLU A 45 6.69 -5.52 -8.02
C GLU A 45 6.25 -6.01 -6.63
N TYR A 46 6.47 -7.29 -6.35
CA TYR A 46 6.14 -7.90 -5.06
C TYR A 46 6.91 -7.24 -3.91
N GLU A 47 8.22 -7.03 -4.05
CA GLU A 47 9.02 -6.40 -3.00
C GLU A 47 8.55 -4.97 -2.69
N ALA A 48 8.25 -4.17 -3.71
CA ALA A 48 7.71 -2.83 -3.52
C ALA A 48 6.38 -2.86 -2.74
N LEU A 49 5.48 -3.78 -3.09
CA LEU A 49 4.18 -3.92 -2.45
C LEU A 49 4.26 -4.53 -1.03
N ASN A 50 5.17 -5.47 -0.80
CA ASN A 50 5.41 -6.08 0.51
C ASN A 50 6.00 -5.07 1.48
N ASN A 51 6.90 -4.20 1.02
CA ASN A 51 7.43 -3.12 1.87
C ASN A 51 6.33 -2.15 2.30
N LEU A 52 5.45 -1.74 1.37
CA LEU A 52 4.29 -0.91 1.72
C LEU A 52 3.30 -1.65 2.64
N TYR A 53 3.17 -2.98 2.49
CA TYR A 53 2.30 -3.77 3.36
C TYR A 53 2.73 -3.71 4.82
N TYR A 54 4.02 -3.73 5.13
CA TYR A 54 4.48 -3.57 6.52
C TYR A 54 4.06 -2.23 7.13
N TYR A 55 4.18 -1.13 6.38
CA TYR A 55 3.66 0.17 6.83
C TYR A 55 2.14 0.20 7.00
N VAL A 56 1.41 -0.58 6.19
CA VAL A 56 -0.04 -0.71 6.32
C VAL A 56 -0.41 -1.53 7.56
N GLU A 57 0.32 -2.60 7.88
CA GLU A 57 0.09 -3.40 9.09
C GLU A 57 0.43 -2.64 10.37
N ASP A 58 1.48 -1.82 10.35
CA ASP A 58 1.89 -1.00 11.50
C ASP A 58 1.04 0.27 11.66
N TYR A 59 0.17 0.60 10.70
CA TYR A 59 -0.68 1.79 10.77
C TYR A 59 -1.91 1.57 11.66
N TYR A 60 -2.04 2.41 12.69
CA TYR A 60 -3.25 2.53 13.50
C TYR A 60 -3.96 3.86 13.28
N ASP A 61 -5.26 3.83 12.99
CA ASP A 61 -6.10 5.04 12.88
C ASP A 61 -6.16 5.80 14.22
N ASP A 62 -6.26 5.07 15.34
CA ASP A 62 -6.25 5.62 16.70
C ASP A 62 -4.82 5.91 17.17
N PRO A 63 -4.44 7.19 17.39
CA PRO A 63 -3.10 7.54 17.85
C PRO A 63 -2.73 6.98 19.23
N SER A 64 -3.70 6.62 20.07
CA SER A 64 -3.44 6.07 21.40
C SER A 64 -3.00 4.61 21.37
N MET A 65 -3.22 3.93 20.24
CA MET A 65 -2.84 2.53 20.00
C MET A 65 -1.51 2.41 19.24
N ARG A 66 -0.88 3.53 18.89
CA ARG A 66 0.40 3.57 18.17
C ARG A 66 1.56 3.43 19.14
N ASP A 67 2.49 2.56 18.82
CA ASP A 67 3.78 2.47 19.48
C ASP A 67 4.76 3.54 18.95
N GLU A 68 5.86 3.74 19.68
CA GLU A 68 6.91 4.66 19.26
C GLU A 68 7.56 4.16 17.96
N GLY A 69 7.30 4.87 16.87
CA GLY A 69 7.85 4.56 15.55
C GLY A 69 6.79 4.29 14.51
N ASP A 70 5.59 3.90 14.92
CA ASP A 70 4.50 3.54 14.03
C ASP A 70 4.19 4.63 13.00
N PRO A 71 3.80 4.24 11.77
CA PRO A 71 3.38 5.18 10.76
C PRO A 71 2.08 5.88 11.18
N ASP A 72 2.13 7.21 11.17
CA ASP A 72 0.92 8.01 11.08
C ASP A 72 0.46 8.11 9.62
N GLU A 73 -0.67 8.80 9.38
CA GLU A 73 -1.19 9.00 8.02
C GLU A 73 -0.18 9.71 7.10
N THR A 74 0.65 10.62 7.63
CA THR A 74 1.62 11.36 6.82
C THR A 74 2.75 10.45 6.34
N LYS A 75 3.30 9.62 7.25
CA LYS A 75 4.29 8.60 6.91
C LYS A 75 3.71 7.59 5.92
N LEU A 76 2.50 7.08 6.17
CA LEU A 76 1.85 6.12 5.27
C LEU A 76 1.63 6.71 3.88
N LEU A 77 1.19 7.96 3.79
CA LEU A 77 1.01 8.67 2.52
C LEU A 77 2.32 8.80 1.74
N LYS A 78 3.41 9.14 2.43
CA LYS A 78 4.74 9.26 1.84
C LYS A 78 5.21 7.91 1.28
N GLU A 79 5.14 6.85 2.06
CA GLU A 79 5.55 5.51 1.62
C GLU A 79 4.69 4.98 0.47
N ALA A 80 3.39 5.26 0.49
CA ALA A 80 2.49 4.96 -0.62
C ALA A 80 2.89 5.71 -1.91
N ALA A 81 3.24 7.00 -1.82
CA ALA A 81 3.69 7.78 -2.96
C ALA A 81 5.03 7.30 -3.52
N GLU A 82 5.99 6.95 -2.65
CA GLU A 82 7.27 6.38 -3.07
C GLU A 82 7.09 5.01 -3.73
N THR A 83 6.19 4.18 -3.21
CA THR A 83 5.87 2.88 -3.78
C THR A 83 5.23 3.04 -5.16
N LEU A 84 4.27 3.97 -5.31
CA LEU A 84 3.67 4.27 -6.61
C LEU A 84 4.72 4.64 -7.66
N HIS A 85 5.65 5.53 -7.30
CA HIS A 85 6.73 5.95 -8.19
C HIS A 85 7.66 4.80 -8.59
N LYS A 86 7.94 3.85 -7.67
CA LYS A 86 8.71 2.64 -7.97
C LYS A 86 7.96 1.76 -8.97
N LEU A 87 6.67 1.50 -8.73
CA LEU A 87 5.86 0.65 -9.59
C LEU A 87 5.68 1.23 -10.99
N GLU A 88 5.47 2.55 -11.12
CA GLU A 88 5.33 3.22 -12.42
C GLU A 88 6.61 3.16 -13.27
N LYS A 89 7.79 2.94 -12.66
CA LYS A 89 9.05 2.74 -13.38
C LYS A 89 9.30 1.30 -13.85
N LEU A 90 8.58 0.34 -13.27
CA LEU A 90 8.72 -1.09 -13.60
C LEU A 90 7.78 -1.54 -14.73
N LEU A 91 6.83 -0.69 -15.10
CA LEU A 91 5.87 -0.88 -16.19
C LEU A 91 6.35 -0.23 -17.49
#